data_AF-A0A935BKK1-F1
#
_entry.id   AF-A0A935BKK1-F1
#
_cell.length_a   1.000
_cell.length_b   1.000
_cell.length_c   1.000
_cell.angle_alpha   90.00
_cell.angle_beta   90.00
_cell.angle_gamma   90.00
#
_symmetry.space_group_name_H-M   'P 1'
#
loop_
_entity.id
_entity.type
_entity.pdbx_description
1 polymer ?
#
loop_
_entity_poly.entity_id
_entity_poly.type
_entity_poly.pdbx_seq_one_letter_code
_entity_poly.pdbx_strand_id
1 'polypeptide(L)'
;MSLKLFVDTMIFLHYRPLDELDLKTLTGGDEVSIVITNVLLHELDKHKSSHPIRKIRDRALRVLQDFEKGLDANESSERALPLEYFSDHSTEIIESLRLNAEWADHVLIGSIVDYREKNDNANVALLTQDIGPRLLCRKLAIQTFQLADEHASYRG
;
A
#
# COMPACT_ATOMS: atom_id res chain seq x y z
N MET A 1 1.15 -19.05 -2.92
CA MET A 1 0.32 -18.38 -3.94
C MET A 1 0.91 -16.98 -4.15
N SER A 2 0.48 -16.23 -5.16
CA SER A 2 0.91 -14.83 -5.31
C SER A 2 -0.09 -13.92 -4.60
N LEU A 3 0.39 -13.03 -3.72
CA LEU A 3 -0.41 -12.07 -2.97
C LEU A 3 -0.12 -10.65 -3.47
N LYS A 4 -1.19 -9.92 -3.77
CA LYS A 4 -1.17 -8.52 -4.16
C LYS A 4 -1.37 -7.66 -2.92
N LEU A 5 -0.28 -7.13 -2.39
CA LEU A 5 -0.27 -6.38 -1.14
C LEU A 5 -0.38 -4.88 -1.40
N PHE A 6 -1.48 -4.30 -0.97
CA PHE A 6 -1.67 -2.86 -0.89
C PHE A 6 -1.15 -2.39 0.46
N VAL A 7 -0.52 -1.23 0.47
CA VAL A 7 0.15 -0.71 1.66
C VAL A 7 -0.29 0.72 1.89
N ASP A 8 -0.73 0.96 3.11
CA ASP A 8 -1.09 2.28 3.62
C ASP A 8 0.15 3.21 3.62
N THR A 9 -0.05 4.47 3.21
CA THR A 9 0.97 5.52 3.23
C THR A 9 1.69 5.59 4.57
N MET A 10 0.98 5.45 5.70
CA MET A 10 1.57 5.55 7.03
C MET A 10 2.61 4.45 7.30
N ILE A 11 2.48 3.28 6.69
CA ILE A 11 3.49 2.22 6.81
C ILE A 11 4.82 2.69 6.22
N PHE A 12 4.81 3.25 5.01
CA PHE A 12 6.01 3.78 4.36
C PHE A 12 6.67 4.91 5.16
N LEU A 13 5.87 5.73 5.85
CA LEU A 13 6.38 6.88 6.59
C LEU A 13 6.86 6.55 8.01
N HIS A 14 6.34 5.48 8.61
CA HIS A 14 6.58 5.18 10.03
C HIS A 14 7.26 3.86 10.34
N TYR A 15 7.35 2.93 9.38
CA TYR A 15 7.94 1.60 9.59
C TYR A 15 9.21 1.40 8.78
N ARG A 16 9.99 0.36 9.06
CA ARG A 16 11.16 0.06 8.22
C ARG A 16 10.77 -0.13 6.75
N PRO A 17 11.69 0.14 5.80
CA PRO A 17 11.48 -0.19 4.40
C PRO A 17 10.92 -1.61 4.22
N LEU A 18 9.98 -1.79 3.29
CA LEU A 18 9.25 -3.05 3.16
C LEU A 18 10.15 -4.23 2.78
N ASP A 19 11.22 -3.96 2.04
CA ASP A 19 12.25 -4.92 1.64
C ASP A 19 13.17 -5.37 2.79
N GLU A 20 13.15 -4.66 3.92
CA GLU A 20 13.79 -5.10 5.17
C GLU A 20 12.86 -5.94 6.06
N LEU A 21 11.58 -6.07 5.70
CA LEU A 21 10.59 -6.82 6.47
C LEU A 21 10.46 -8.26 5.94
N ASP A 22 10.29 -9.22 6.84
CA ASP A 22 9.93 -10.59 6.47
C ASP A 22 8.44 -10.67 6.12
N LEU A 23 8.08 -10.07 4.98
CA LEU A 23 6.71 -10.07 4.47
C LEU A 23 6.23 -11.49 4.17
N LYS A 24 7.13 -12.40 3.80
CA LYS A 24 6.78 -13.79 3.54
C LYS A 24 6.25 -14.48 4.79
N THR A 25 6.92 -14.33 5.92
CA THR A 25 6.40 -14.87 7.20
C THR A 25 5.11 -14.16 7.61
N LEU A 26 5.04 -12.83 7.44
CA LEU A 26 3.84 -12.06 7.77
C LEU A 26 2.60 -12.52 6.97
N THR A 27 2.77 -12.87 5.71
CA THR A 27 1.69 -13.25 4.79
C THR A 27 1.45 -14.76 4.74
N GLY A 28 2.10 -15.55 5.58
CA GLY A 28 1.89 -17.00 5.65
C GLY A 28 2.58 -17.80 4.53
N GLY A 29 3.65 -17.25 3.94
CA GLY A 29 4.51 -17.92 2.97
C GLY A 29 4.26 -17.53 1.51
N ASP A 30 3.35 -16.60 1.24
CA ASP A 30 3.02 -16.16 -0.11
C ASP A 30 4.13 -15.33 -0.76
N GLU A 31 4.22 -15.42 -2.10
CA GLU A 31 5.04 -14.50 -2.90
C GLU A 31 4.31 -13.17 -3.02
N VAL A 32 4.91 -12.11 -2.49
CA VAL A 32 4.27 -10.81 -2.35
C VAL A 32 4.73 -9.88 -3.48
N SER A 33 3.77 -9.22 -4.15
CA SER A 33 4.04 -8.04 -4.97
C SER A 33 3.29 -6.83 -4.40
N ILE A 34 3.97 -5.70 -4.30
CA ILE A 34 3.38 -4.45 -3.80
C ILE A 34 2.62 -3.77 -4.94
N VAL A 35 1.35 -3.46 -4.70
CA VAL A 35 0.53 -2.70 -5.65
C VAL A 35 0.52 -1.23 -5.28
N ILE A 36 1.00 -0.40 -6.20
CA ILE A 36 1.10 1.05 -6.07
C ILE A 36 -0.14 1.66 -6.73
N THR A 37 -0.91 2.42 -5.96
CA THR A 37 -2.12 3.11 -6.44
C THR A 37 -1.89 4.62 -6.56
N ASN A 38 -2.72 5.27 -7.37
CA ASN A 38 -2.69 6.73 -7.51
C ASN A 38 -2.91 7.47 -6.18
N VAL A 39 -3.81 6.95 -5.33
CA VAL A 39 -4.06 7.56 -4.01
C VAL A 39 -2.82 7.48 -3.11
N LEU A 40 -2.10 6.35 -3.10
CA LEU A 40 -0.83 6.20 -2.37
C LEU A 40 0.22 7.21 -2.87
N LEU A 41 0.36 7.35 -4.19
CA LEU A 41 1.30 8.31 -4.79
C LEU A 41 0.95 9.76 -4.37
N HIS A 42 -0.33 10.11 -4.43
CA HIS A 42 -0.81 11.44 -4.06
C HIS A 42 -0.55 11.77 -2.58
N GLU A 43 -0.81 10.81 -1.69
CA GLU A 43 -0.53 10.98 -0.26
C GLU A 43 0.98 11.12 0.00
N LEU A 44 1.82 10.27 -0.60
CA LEU A 44 3.27 10.40 -0.48
C LEU A 44 3.78 11.75 -1.00
N ASP A 45 3.25 12.25 -2.12
CA ASP A 45 3.62 13.57 -2.66
C ASP A 45 3.22 14.72 -1.73
N LYS A 46 2.02 14.63 -1.13
CA LYS A 46 1.57 15.57 -0.10
C LYS A 46 2.50 15.54 1.11
N HIS A 47 2.88 14.36 1.59
CA HIS A 47 3.80 14.20 2.71
C HIS A 47 5.20 14.72 2.37
N LYS A 48 5.72 14.43 1.16
CA LYS A 48 6.99 14.93 0.65
C LYS A 48 7.05 16.47 0.67
N SER A 49 6.00 17.12 0.20
CA SER A 49 5.98 18.57 0.00
C SER A 49 5.65 19.37 1.26
N SER A 50 4.73 18.88 2.09
CA SER A 50 4.07 19.71 3.11
C SER A 50 4.16 19.19 4.54
N HIS A 51 4.66 17.97 4.77
CA HIS A 51 4.67 17.43 6.13
C HIS A 51 5.59 18.25 7.05
N PRO A 52 5.15 18.61 8.28
CA PRO A 52 5.93 19.49 9.17
C PRO A 52 7.29 18.90 9.56
N ILE A 53 7.34 17.58 9.77
CA ILE A 53 8.56 16.86 10.17
C ILE A 53 9.42 16.55 8.94
N ARG A 54 10.63 17.12 8.86
CA ARG A 54 11.59 16.90 7.76
C ARG A 54 11.88 15.43 7.50
N LYS A 55 12.09 14.64 8.55
CA LYS A 55 12.35 13.19 8.43
C LYS A 55 11.24 12.45 7.68
N ILE A 56 9.98 12.84 7.86
CA ILE A 56 8.85 12.25 7.13
C ILE A 56 8.86 12.70 5.66
N ARG A 57 9.15 13.97 5.37
CA ARG A 57 9.29 14.47 3.99
C ARG A 57 10.38 13.69 3.23
N ASP A 58 11.53 13.53 3.86
CA ASP A 58 12.68 12.82 3.28
C ASP A 58 12.35 11.34 3.04
N ARG A 59 11.55 10.71 3.90
CA ARG A 59 11.09 9.33 3.71
C ARG A 59 10.08 9.20 2.57
N ALA A 60 9.11 10.10 2.49
CA ALA A 60 8.15 10.12 1.39
C ALA A 60 8.86 10.30 0.04
N LEU A 61 9.86 11.20 -0.02
CA LEU A 61 10.71 11.38 -1.20
C LEU A 61 11.43 10.08 -1.60
N ARG A 62 12.07 9.39 -0.63
CA ARG A 62 12.78 8.14 -0.92
C ARG A 62 11.86 7.07 -1.47
N VAL A 63 10.69 6.87 -0.85
CA VAL A 63 9.70 5.89 -1.30
C VAL A 63 9.27 6.17 -2.74
N LEU A 64 8.99 7.43 -3.08
CA LEU A 64 8.63 7.81 -4.45
C LEU A 64 9.77 7.55 -5.45
N GLN A 65 11.02 7.85 -5.09
CA GLN A 65 12.19 7.53 -5.92
C GLN A 65 12.38 6.02 -6.09
N ASP A 66 12.11 5.24 -5.04
CA ASP A 66 12.21 3.79 -5.07
C ASP A 66 11.09 3.17 -5.94
N PHE A 67 9.89 3.77 -5.96
CA PHE A 67 8.80 3.38 -6.85
C PHE A 67 9.13 3.69 -8.31
N GLU A 68 9.59 4.90 -8.61
CA GLU A 68 9.98 5.32 -9.96
C GLU A 68 11.01 4.35 -10.56
N LYS A 69 12.10 4.08 -9.82
CA LYS A 69 13.13 3.12 -10.25
C LYS A 69 12.60 1.70 -10.42
N GLY A 70 11.68 1.26 -9.57
CA GLY A 70 11.20 -0.13 -9.61
C GLY A 70 10.16 -0.42 -10.68
N LEU A 71 9.43 0.62 -11.12
CA LEU A 71 8.45 0.52 -12.20
C LEU A 71 9.09 0.64 -13.59
N ASP A 72 10.28 1.23 -13.71
CA ASP A 72 11.05 1.25 -14.96
C ASP A 72 11.60 -0.16 -15.29
N ALA A 73 10.92 -0.81 -16.23
CA ALA A 73 10.92 -2.27 -16.49
C ALA A 73 12.20 -2.90 -17.09
N ASN A 74 13.38 -2.28 -16.92
CA ASN A 74 14.65 -2.94 -17.24
C ASN A 74 15.39 -3.48 -15.99
N GLU A 75 14.93 -3.17 -14.77
CA GLU A 75 15.57 -3.61 -13.50
C GLU A 75 14.66 -4.50 -12.62
N SER A 76 13.42 -4.77 -13.03
CA SER A 76 12.41 -5.44 -12.19
C SER A 76 12.77 -6.89 -11.81
N SER A 77 13.71 -7.54 -12.51
CA SER A 77 14.12 -8.93 -12.25
C SER A 77 14.98 -9.11 -11.00
N GLU A 78 15.58 -8.05 -10.45
CA GLU A 78 16.53 -8.12 -9.33
C GLU A 78 15.98 -7.54 -8.01
N ARG A 79 14.77 -6.99 -8.00
CA ARG A 79 14.19 -6.44 -6.76
C ARG A 79 13.75 -7.55 -5.81
N ALA A 80 14.07 -7.37 -4.52
CA ALA A 80 13.60 -8.23 -3.45
C ALA A 80 12.06 -8.23 -3.33
N LEU A 81 11.42 -7.12 -3.68
CA LEU A 81 9.96 -6.98 -3.74
C LEU A 81 9.51 -6.44 -5.11
N PRO A 82 8.79 -7.24 -5.90
CA PRO A 82 8.16 -6.79 -7.13
C PRO A 82 7.17 -5.67 -6.88
N LEU A 83 7.18 -4.66 -7.75
CA LEU A 83 6.24 -3.55 -7.75
C LEU A 83 5.32 -3.66 -8.96
N GLU A 84 4.05 -3.33 -8.75
CA GLU A 84 3.04 -3.25 -9.79
C GLU A 84 2.32 -1.91 -9.65
N TYR A 85 2.12 -1.20 -10.76
CA TYR A 85 1.37 0.04 -10.75
C TYR A 85 -0.06 -0.20 -11.22
N PHE A 86 -1.02 0.24 -10.42
CA PHE A 86 -2.45 0.20 -10.72
C PHE A 86 -3.01 1.62 -10.69
N SER A 87 -3.19 2.20 -11.87
CA SER A 87 -3.68 3.58 -12.05
C SER A 87 -5.19 3.73 -11.87
N ASP A 88 -5.92 2.63 -12.00
CA ASP A 88 -7.37 2.69 -12.08
C ASP A 88 -8.01 2.97 -10.72
N HIS A 89 -9.06 3.78 -10.75
CA HIS A 89 -10.01 3.92 -9.66
C HIS A 89 -11.42 3.99 -10.25
N SER A 90 -12.22 2.96 -10.00
CA SER A 90 -13.61 2.94 -10.43
C SER A 90 -14.49 3.79 -9.50
N THR A 91 -15.04 4.88 -10.03
CA THR A 91 -16.06 5.68 -9.32
C THR A 91 -17.30 4.85 -9.01
N GLU A 92 -17.65 3.88 -9.86
CA GLU A 92 -18.77 2.97 -9.67
C GLU A 92 -18.55 2.06 -8.44
N ILE A 93 -17.31 1.63 -8.20
CA ILE A 93 -16.96 0.85 -7.00
C ILE A 93 -17.09 1.70 -5.74
N ILE A 94 -16.61 2.95 -5.79
CA ILE A 94 -16.73 3.88 -4.65
C ILE A 94 -18.21 4.09 -4.29
N GLU A 95 -19.06 4.34 -5.29
CA GLU A 95 -20.49 4.56 -5.08
C GLU A 95 -21.22 3.29 -4.60
N SER A 96 -21.00 2.15 -5.25
CA SER A 96 -21.68 0.88 -4.93
C SER A 96 -21.34 0.38 -3.52
N LEU A 97 -20.11 0.62 -3.06
CA LEU A 97 -19.66 0.28 -1.72
C LEU A 97 -19.95 1.39 -0.69
N ARG A 98 -20.57 2.51 -1.11
CA ARG A 98 -20.85 3.70 -0.29
C ARG A 98 -19.60 4.23 0.40
N LEU A 99 -18.48 4.19 -0.31
CA LEU A 99 -17.20 4.75 0.12
C LEU A 99 -17.19 6.26 -0.12
N ASN A 100 -16.32 6.98 0.59
CA ASN A 100 -16.20 8.41 0.47
C ASN A 100 -15.00 8.74 -0.43
N ALA A 101 -15.26 9.32 -1.60
CA ALA A 101 -14.21 9.67 -2.57
C ALA A 101 -13.24 10.74 -2.06
N GLU A 102 -13.61 11.50 -1.02
CA GLU A 102 -12.75 12.52 -0.41
C GLU A 102 -11.76 11.93 0.60
N TRP A 103 -11.96 10.67 1.02
CA TRP A 103 -11.16 10.03 2.06
C TRP A 103 -10.17 9.06 1.42
N ALA A 104 -8.87 9.34 1.55
CA ALA A 104 -7.81 8.54 0.94
C ALA A 104 -7.91 7.05 1.29
N ASP A 105 -8.18 6.71 2.55
CA ASP A 105 -8.43 5.33 2.99
C ASP A 105 -9.56 4.63 2.22
N HIS A 106 -10.66 5.33 2.00
CA HIS A 106 -11.81 4.80 1.28
C HIS A 106 -11.49 4.64 -0.20
N VAL A 107 -10.78 5.59 -0.80
CA VAL A 107 -10.30 5.48 -2.18
C VAL A 107 -9.33 4.31 -2.33
N LEU A 108 -8.38 4.14 -1.40
CA LEU A 108 -7.45 3.02 -1.38
C LEU A 108 -8.18 1.69 -1.33
N ILE A 109 -9.17 1.55 -0.43
CA ILE A 109 -9.96 0.33 -0.32
C ILE A 109 -10.81 0.08 -1.58
N GLY A 110 -11.35 1.14 -2.18
CA GLY A 110 -12.02 1.05 -3.49
C GLY A 110 -11.08 0.52 -4.58
N SER A 111 -9.85 1.03 -4.65
CA SER A 111 -8.84 0.53 -5.57
C SER A 111 -8.48 -0.94 -5.33
N ILE A 112 -8.47 -1.41 -4.08
CA ILE A 112 -8.24 -2.84 -3.77
C ILE A 112 -9.35 -3.72 -4.36
N VAL A 113 -10.61 -3.29 -4.21
CA VAL A 113 -11.75 -4.03 -4.76
C VAL A 113 -11.73 -3.99 -6.29
N ASP A 114 -11.47 -2.82 -6.89
CA ASP A 114 -11.37 -2.67 -8.35
C ASP A 114 -10.28 -3.55 -8.93
N TYR A 115 -9.11 -3.56 -8.29
CA TYR A 115 -8.02 -4.43 -8.68
C TYR A 115 -8.43 -5.91 -8.61
N ARG A 116 -9.04 -6.34 -7.51
CA ARG A 116 -9.47 -7.74 -7.31
C ARG A 116 -10.46 -8.15 -8.39
N GLU A 117 -11.44 -7.31 -8.71
CA GLU A 117 -12.47 -7.60 -9.70
C GLU A 117 -11.92 -7.64 -11.13
N LYS A 118 -10.97 -6.75 -11.47
CA LYS A 118 -10.33 -6.70 -12.80
C LYS A 118 -9.28 -7.78 -13.03
N ASN A 119 -8.78 -8.42 -11.98
CA ASN A 119 -7.73 -9.44 -12.05
C ASN A 119 -8.21 -10.81 -11.56
N ASP A 120 -9.36 -11.28 -12.08
CA ASP A 120 -9.89 -12.63 -11.84
C ASP A 120 -10.00 -13.03 -10.36
N ASN A 121 -10.47 -12.12 -9.50
CA ASN A 121 -10.51 -12.29 -8.05
C ASN A 121 -9.13 -12.58 -7.44
N ALA A 122 -8.11 -11.83 -7.86
CA ALA A 122 -6.77 -11.90 -7.33
C ALA A 122 -6.75 -11.91 -5.79
N ASN A 123 -5.82 -12.67 -5.22
CA ASN A 123 -5.58 -12.67 -3.78
C ASN A 123 -5.00 -11.30 -3.38
N VAL A 124 -5.79 -10.48 -2.69
CA VAL A 124 -5.43 -9.13 -2.28
C VAL A 124 -5.46 -8.98 -0.75
N ALA A 125 -4.57 -8.15 -0.23
CA ALA A 125 -4.57 -7.77 1.18
C ALA A 125 -4.14 -6.32 1.38
N LEU A 126 -4.46 -5.76 2.54
CA LEU A 126 -4.02 -4.44 3.00
C LEU A 126 -3.07 -4.54 4.19
N LEU A 127 -1.90 -3.92 4.10
CA LEU A 127 -1.01 -3.66 5.22
C LEU A 127 -1.28 -2.26 5.79
N THR A 128 -1.82 -2.17 7.00
CA THR A 128 -2.18 -0.91 7.66
C THR A 128 -2.14 -1.05 9.18
N GLN A 129 -1.86 0.04 9.88
CA GLN A 129 -1.98 0.10 11.35
C GLN A 129 -3.29 0.72 11.83
N ASP A 130 -4.12 1.20 10.92
CA ASP A 130 -5.31 1.97 11.29
C ASP A 130 -6.54 1.08 11.42
N ILE A 131 -7.30 1.30 12.51
CA ILE A 131 -8.48 0.51 12.84
C ILE A 131 -9.59 0.71 11.79
N GLY A 132 -9.76 1.95 11.31
CA GLY A 132 -10.81 2.31 10.34
C GLY A 132 -10.73 1.48 9.05
N PRO A 133 -9.61 1.54 8.32
CA PRO A 133 -9.38 0.71 7.13
C PRO A 133 -9.54 -0.78 7.40
N ARG A 134 -9.01 -1.31 8.52
CA ARG A 134 -9.17 -2.73 8.88
C ARG A 134 -10.63 -3.15 9.05
N LEU A 135 -11.43 -2.34 9.75
CA LEU A 135 -12.86 -2.64 9.95
C LEU A 135 -13.64 -2.62 8.63
N LEU A 136 -13.27 -1.74 7.71
CA LEU A 136 -13.89 -1.68 6.39
C LEU A 136 -13.47 -2.87 5.51
N CYS A 137 -12.17 -3.19 5.44
CA CYS A 137 -11.67 -4.39 4.74
C CYS A 137 -12.34 -5.68 5.23
N ARG A 138 -12.56 -5.82 6.55
CA ARG A 138 -13.27 -6.97 7.12
C ARG A 138 -14.68 -7.14 6.56
N LYS A 139 -15.42 -6.05 6.31
CA LYS A 139 -16.76 -6.11 5.71
C LYS A 139 -16.73 -6.54 4.25
N LEU A 140 -15.61 -6.31 3.56
CA LEU A 140 -15.40 -6.60 2.14
C LEU A 140 -14.64 -7.91 1.89
N ALA A 141 -14.44 -8.70 2.94
CA ALA A 141 -13.64 -9.93 2.93
C ALA A 141 -12.23 -9.74 2.34
N ILE A 142 -11.60 -8.61 2.64
CA ILE A 142 -10.20 -8.31 2.29
C ILE A 142 -9.34 -8.64 3.51
N GLN A 143 -8.29 -9.45 3.31
CA GLN A 143 -7.35 -9.76 4.38
C GLN A 143 -6.55 -8.50 4.77
N THR A 144 -6.24 -8.37 6.06
CA THR A 144 -5.41 -7.26 6.54
C THR A 144 -4.26 -7.77 7.39
N PHE A 145 -3.13 -7.08 7.30
CA PHE A 145 -1.93 -7.35 8.07
C PHE A 145 -1.53 -6.11 8.86
N GLN A 146 -0.84 -6.33 9.97
CA GLN A 146 -0.26 -5.30 10.81
C GLN A 146 1.21 -5.63 11.05
N LEU A 147 2.05 -4.62 11.19
CA LEU A 147 3.44 -4.81 11.60
C LEU A 147 3.55 -4.77 13.13
N ALA A 148 4.49 -5.53 13.68
CA ALA A 148 4.85 -5.40 15.08
C ALA A 148 5.55 -4.06 15.36
N ASP A 149 5.39 -3.52 16.56
CA ASP A 149 5.93 -2.22 16.99
C ASP A 149 7.47 -2.14 16.90
N GLU A 150 8.18 -3.26 16.84
CA GLU A 150 9.63 -3.34 16.65
C GLU A 150 10.11 -2.91 15.26
N HIS A 151 9.21 -2.91 14.29
CA HIS A 151 9.46 -2.41 12.94
C HIS A 151 9.18 -0.92 12.82
N ALA A 152 8.66 -0.24 13.87
CA ALA A 152 8.49 1.20 13.86
C ALA A 152 9.86 1.90 13.79
N SER A 153 10.00 2.85 12.88
CA SER A 153 11.22 3.66 12.66
C SER A 153 11.42 4.79 13.67
N TYR A 154 10.50 4.90 14.62
CA TYR A 154 10.53 5.85 15.73
C TYR A 154 10.64 5.06 17.04
N ARG A 155 11.79 4.42 17.26
CA ARG A 155 12.28 4.11 18.60
C ARG A 155 13.44 5.06 18.88
N GLY A 156 13.10 6.19 19.48
CA GLY A 156 14.02 7.26 19.88
C GLY A 156 13.36 8.07 20.97
#